data_AF-A0A2P4XZ82-F1
#
_entry.id   AF-A0A2P4XZ82-F1
#
_cell.length_a   1.000
_cell.length_b   1.000
_cell.length_c   1.000
_cell.angle_alpha   90.00
_cell.angle_beta   90.00
_cell.angle_gamma   90.00
#
_symmetry.space_group_name_H-M   'P 1'
#
loop_
_entity.id
_entity.type
_entity.pdbx_description
1 polymer ?
#
loop_
_entity_poly.entity_id
_entity_poly.type
_entity_poly.pdbx_seq_one_letter_code
_entity_poly.pdbx_strand_id
1 'polypeptide(L)'
;MAAQVLAEVSSVLRKQQELMEKIENRPPTERRVEGITMPHYGGSLGESLELFLDQARHIDYTHEDNRKRVLAIMVSNLTGQAAVWYITQQHEITDITALAAALRREFIPTDLQECLRDSLYQLKQRECRDLAEYVTKYRQFISRVKDMGELDKITLFTRGLVSQTRAEVVYRRCSTVHQAINVAMEYERAHPIQLHRSRGTSRSAFQRTNNH
;
A
#
# COMPACT_ATOMS: atom_id res chain seq x y z
N MET A 1 -67.12 -22.14 -19.93
CA MET A 1 -66.34 -20.99 -19.43
C MET A 1 -65.69 -21.24 -18.05
N ALA A 2 -66.35 -21.85 -17.07
CA ALA A 2 -65.78 -22.09 -15.73
C ALA A 2 -64.51 -23.00 -15.70
N ALA A 3 -64.45 -24.04 -16.52
CA ALA A 3 -63.31 -24.96 -16.56
C ALA A 3 -62.02 -24.33 -17.11
N GLN A 4 -62.15 -23.35 -18.02
CA GLN A 4 -61.01 -22.66 -18.62
C GLN A 4 -60.38 -21.66 -17.65
N VAL A 5 -61.23 -20.96 -16.87
CA VAL A 5 -60.78 -20.06 -15.80
C VAL A 5 -60.07 -20.84 -14.69
N LEU A 6 -60.59 -22.01 -14.29
CA LEU A 6 -59.93 -22.87 -13.30
C LEU A 6 -58.55 -23.39 -13.77
N ALA A 7 -58.42 -23.72 -15.05
CA ALA A 7 -57.15 -24.15 -15.63
C ALA A 7 -56.11 -23.01 -15.66
N GLU A 8 -56.54 -21.79 -16.01
CA GLU A 8 -55.68 -20.61 -15.99
C GLU A 8 -55.22 -20.26 -14.58
N VAL A 9 -56.13 -20.25 -13.60
CA VAL A 9 -55.82 -20.01 -12.18
C VAL A 9 -54.83 -21.05 -11.65
N SER A 10 -55.00 -22.32 -12.02
CA SER A 10 -54.06 -23.39 -11.65
C SER A 10 -52.66 -23.17 -12.25
N SER A 11 -52.58 -22.65 -13.48
CA SER A 11 -51.30 -22.34 -14.14
C SER A 11 -50.59 -21.14 -13.49
N VAL A 12 -51.36 -20.13 -13.07
CA VAL A 12 -50.84 -18.93 -12.41
C VAL A 12 -50.30 -19.27 -11.03
N LEU A 13 -51.01 -20.10 -10.27
CA LEU A 13 -50.56 -20.55 -8.94
C LEU A 13 -49.26 -21.36 -9.05
N ARG A 14 -49.15 -22.25 -10.05
CA ARG A 14 -47.94 -23.04 -10.28
C ARG A 14 -46.75 -22.14 -10.67
N LYS A 15 -46.98 -21.13 -11.52
CA LYS A 15 -45.97 -20.10 -11.83
C LYS A 15 -45.57 -19.26 -10.62
N GLN A 16 -46.51 -18.90 -9.76
CA GLN A 16 -46.20 -18.19 -8.51
C GLN A 16 -45.34 -19.04 -7.58
N GLN A 17 -45.61 -20.34 -7.50
CA GLN A 17 -44.86 -21.26 -6.65
C GLN A 17 -43.41 -21.45 -7.16
N GLU A 18 -43.21 -21.61 -8.48
CA GLU A 18 -41.87 -21.61 -9.09
C GLU A 18 -41.13 -20.28 -8.90
N LEU A 19 -41.83 -19.15 -8.94
CA LEU A 19 -41.23 -17.84 -8.69
C LEU A 19 -40.83 -17.67 -7.22
N MET A 20 -41.65 -18.14 -6.27
CA MET A 20 -41.28 -18.12 -4.85
C MET A 20 -40.06 -19.00 -4.57
N GLU A 21 -40.01 -20.20 -5.16
CA GLU A 21 -38.87 -21.11 -5.00
C GLU A 21 -37.58 -20.55 -5.63
N LYS A 22 -37.68 -19.79 -6.73
CA LYS A 22 -36.54 -19.07 -7.33
C LYS A 22 -36.09 -17.83 -6.53
N ILE A 23 -37.00 -17.21 -5.78
CA ILE A 23 -36.67 -16.08 -4.90
C ILE A 23 -36.03 -16.60 -3.60
N GLU A 24 -36.51 -17.72 -3.07
CA GLU A 24 -35.98 -18.36 -1.87
C GLU A 24 -34.59 -18.98 -2.12
N ASN A 25 -34.37 -19.58 -3.29
CA ASN A 25 -33.07 -20.11 -3.71
C ASN A 25 -32.17 -19.07 -4.42
N ARG A 26 -32.52 -17.78 -4.38
CA ARG A 26 -31.67 -16.75 -4.96
C ARG A 26 -30.41 -16.64 -4.09
N PRO A 27 -29.19 -16.85 -4.65
CA PRO A 27 -27.98 -16.60 -3.89
C PRO A 27 -28.02 -15.15 -3.37
N PRO A 28 -27.62 -14.90 -2.10
CA PRO A 28 -27.75 -13.59 -1.49
C PRO A 28 -27.17 -12.54 -2.43
N THR A 29 -28.01 -11.55 -2.76
CA THR A 29 -27.64 -10.46 -3.67
C THR A 29 -26.30 -9.90 -3.26
N GLU A 30 -25.31 -10.00 -4.13
CA GLU A 30 -23.96 -9.51 -3.88
C GLU A 30 -24.04 -8.06 -3.44
N ARG A 31 -23.71 -7.80 -2.18
CA ARG A 31 -23.51 -6.45 -1.68
C ARG A 31 -22.28 -5.90 -2.40
N ARG A 32 -22.48 -5.23 -3.54
CA ARG A 32 -21.45 -4.37 -4.12
C ARG A 32 -21.19 -3.28 -3.10
N VAL A 33 -20.05 -3.37 -2.43
CA VAL A 33 -19.57 -2.28 -1.59
C VAL A 33 -19.06 -1.21 -2.56
N GLU A 34 -19.95 -0.29 -2.95
CA GLU A 34 -19.55 0.91 -3.69
C GLU A 34 -18.57 1.70 -2.82
N GLY A 35 -17.34 1.90 -3.32
CA GLY A 35 -16.32 2.71 -2.65
C GLY A 35 -15.05 1.98 -2.21
N ILE A 36 -14.95 0.65 -2.37
CA ILE A 36 -13.65 -0.04 -2.23
C ILE A 36 -12.93 0.07 -3.56
N THR A 37 -11.96 0.98 -3.67
CA THR A 37 -10.99 0.95 -4.75
C THR A 37 -10.29 -0.40 -4.70
N MET A 38 -10.43 -1.20 -5.75
CA MET A 38 -9.75 -2.50 -5.81
C MET A 38 -8.24 -2.28 -5.65
N PRO A 39 -7.57 -3.07 -4.80
CA PRO A 39 -6.14 -2.91 -4.61
C PRO A 39 -5.39 -3.45 -5.82
N HIS A 40 -4.41 -2.72 -6.33
CA HIS A 40 -3.65 -3.10 -7.52
C HIS A 40 -2.23 -3.49 -7.12
N TYR A 41 -1.63 -4.45 -7.81
CA TYR A 41 -0.24 -4.84 -7.61
C TYR A 41 0.50 -4.95 -8.95
N GLY A 42 1.56 -4.17 -9.12
CA GLY A 42 2.35 -4.07 -10.34
C GLY A 42 3.60 -4.94 -10.37
N GLY A 43 4.01 -5.49 -9.22
CA GLY A 43 5.26 -6.24 -9.07
C GLY A 43 6.49 -5.37 -8.75
N SER A 44 6.28 -4.09 -8.40
CA SER A 44 7.40 -3.20 -8.07
C SER A 44 7.89 -3.42 -6.64
N LEU A 45 9.21 -3.27 -6.42
CA LEU A 45 9.82 -3.32 -5.09
C LEU A 45 9.27 -2.21 -4.17
N GLY A 46 8.79 -1.10 -4.73
CA GLY A 46 8.15 -0.01 -3.97
C GLY A 46 6.77 -0.36 -3.42
N GLU A 47 6.10 -1.35 -4.01
CA GLU A 47 4.77 -1.81 -3.61
C GLU A 47 4.89 -2.91 -2.55
N SER A 48 3.90 -3.02 -1.68
CA SER A 48 3.86 -4.08 -0.67
C SER A 48 2.91 -5.18 -1.12
N LEU A 49 3.47 -6.30 -1.58
CA LEU A 49 2.70 -7.51 -1.88
C LEU A 49 1.89 -7.97 -0.67
N GLU A 50 2.44 -7.83 0.54
CA GLU A 50 1.75 -8.22 1.77
C GLU A 50 0.50 -7.35 2.03
N LEU A 51 0.54 -6.05 1.72
CA LEU A 51 -0.66 -5.20 1.84
C LEU A 51 -1.74 -5.60 0.84
N PHE A 52 -1.35 -5.94 -0.38
CA PHE A 52 -2.26 -6.43 -1.42
C PHE A 52 -2.92 -7.76 -1.00
N LEU A 53 -2.14 -8.70 -0.47
CA LEU A 53 -2.64 -9.98 0.02
C LEU A 53 -3.52 -9.82 1.26
N ASP A 54 -3.17 -8.94 2.20
CA ASP A 54 -3.95 -8.69 3.41
C ASP A 54 -5.33 -8.10 3.10
N GLN A 55 -5.41 -7.20 2.11
CA GLN A 55 -6.67 -6.67 1.62
C GLN A 55 -7.59 -7.75 1.04
N ALA A 56 -7.02 -8.79 0.43
CA ALA A 56 -7.77 -9.96 -0.03
C ALA A 56 -8.36 -10.77 1.12
N ARG A 57 -7.66 -10.82 2.26
CA ARG A 57 -8.08 -11.59 3.43
C ARG A 57 -9.30 -10.99 4.12
N HIS A 58 -9.59 -9.72 3.89
CA HIS A 58 -10.83 -9.09 4.35
C HIS A 58 -12.09 -9.59 3.59
N ILE A 59 -11.92 -10.25 2.45
CA ILE A 59 -13.00 -10.91 1.75
C ILE A 59 -13.02 -12.35 2.24
N ASP A 60 -14.17 -12.85 2.73
CA ASP A 60 -14.26 -14.22 3.24
C ASP A 60 -14.07 -15.26 2.11
N TYR A 61 -12.80 -15.62 1.90
CA TYR A 61 -12.35 -16.60 0.93
C TYR A 61 -12.39 -18.04 1.48
N THR A 62 -12.90 -18.25 2.71
CA THR A 62 -13.03 -19.60 3.29
C THR A 62 -14.21 -20.37 2.73
N HIS A 63 -15.23 -19.67 2.22
CA HIS A 63 -16.34 -20.25 1.48
C HIS A 63 -15.91 -20.72 0.07
N GLU A 64 -16.25 -21.96 -0.30
CA GLU A 64 -15.94 -22.54 -1.62
C GLU A 64 -16.44 -21.69 -2.79
N ASP A 65 -17.65 -21.13 -2.67
CA ASP A 65 -18.26 -20.27 -3.69
C ASP A 65 -17.48 -18.97 -3.91
N ASN A 66 -16.79 -18.49 -2.87
CA ASN A 66 -16.02 -17.25 -2.93
C ASN A 66 -14.56 -17.50 -3.34
N ARG A 67 -13.98 -18.68 -3.12
CA ARG A 67 -12.56 -18.95 -3.45
C ARG A 67 -12.21 -18.62 -4.90
N LYS A 68 -12.97 -19.14 -5.85
CA LYS A 68 -12.74 -18.91 -7.29
C LYS A 68 -12.94 -17.45 -7.67
N ARG A 69 -13.94 -16.81 -7.06
CA ARG A 69 -14.26 -15.41 -7.30
C ARG A 69 -13.18 -14.48 -6.76
N VAL A 70 -12.74 -14.68 -5.53
CA VAL A 70 -11.68 -13.89 -4.88
C VAL A 70 -10.36 -14.07 -5.63
N LEU A 71 -10.04 -15.29 -6.08
CA LEU A 71 -8.89 -15.55 -6.95
C LEU A 71 -9.00 -14.76 -8.27
N ALA A 72 -10.15 -14.81 -8.95
CA ALA A 72 -10.36 -14.05 -10.19
C ALA A 72 -10.24 -12.53 -9.97
N ILE A 73 -10.75 -12.01 -8.85
CA ILE A 73 -10.61 -10.59 -8.47
C ILE A 73 -9.14 -10.24 -8.23
N MET A 74 -8.41 -11.05 -7.45
CA MET A 74 -6.98 -10.84 -7.17
C MET A 74 -6.17 -10.80 -8.46
N VAL A 75 -6.37 -11.77 -9.35
CA VAL A 75 -5.66 -11.88 -10.62
C VAL A 75 -5.98 -10.71 -11.55
N SER A 76 -7.25 -10.29 -11.59
CA SER A 76 -7.69 -9.15 -12.41
C SER A 76 -7.08 -7.81 -11.94
N ASN A 77 -6.64 -7.76 -10.68
CA ASN A 77 -5.98 -6.60 -10.10
C ASN A 77 -4.45 -6.63 -10.20
N LEU A 78 -3.87 -7.70 -10.75
CA LEU A 78 -2.47 -7.72 -11.13
C LEU A 78 -2.31 -6.79 -12.34
N THR A 79 -1.26 -5.98 -12.30
CA THR A 79 -0.93 -5.02 -13.37
C THR A 79 0.56 -5.12 -13.69
N GLY A 80 0.98 -4.51 -14.80
CA GLY A 80 2.40 -4.43 -15.16
C GLY A 80 3.09 -5.81 -15.24
N GLN A 81 4.23 -5.94 -14.56
CA GLN A 81 5.06 -7.15 -14.59
C GLN A 81 4.35 -8.34 -13.91
N ALA A 82 3.57 -8.09 -12.85
CA ALA A 82 2.84 -9.14 -12.15
C ALA A 82 1.75 -9.79 -13.03
N ALA A 83 1.07 -9.00 -13.87
CA ALA A 83 0.07 -9.53 -14.80
C ALA A 83 0.70 -10.40 -15.89
N VAL A 84 1.81 -9.94 -16.48
CA VAL A 84 2.55 -10.69 -17.52
C VAL A 84 3.07 -12.01 -16.97
N TRP A 85 3.64 -11.99 -15.76
CA TRP A 85 4.10 -13.19 -15.07
C TRP A 85 2.95 -14.16 -14.77
N TYR A 86 1.79 -13.66 -14.36
CA TYR A 86 0.66 -14.54 -14.05
C TYR A 86 0.21 -15.35 -15.27
N ILE A 87 0.24 -14.76 -16.48
CA ILE A 87 -0.12 -15.47 -17.72
C ILE A 87 0.80 -16.69 -17.96
N THR A 88 2.09 -16.58 -17.62
CA THR A 88 3.04 -17.69 -17.80
C THR A 88 2.89 -18.79 -16.75
N GLN A 89 2.39 -18.45 -15.57
CA GLN A 89 2.27 -19.36 -14.40
C GLN A 89 0.84 -19.80 -14.08
N GLN A 90 -0.16 -19.40 -14.87
CA GLN A 90 -1.59 -19.59 -14.59
C GLN A 90 -1.98 -21.06 -14.32
N HIS A 91 -1.29 -22.02 -14.94
CA HIS A 91 -1.61 -23.44 -14.84
C HIS A 91 -1.15 -24.10 -13.52
N GLU A 92 -0.21 -23.49 -12.80
CA GLU A 92 0.28 -23.99 -11.51
C GLU A 92 -0.51 -23.45 -10.31
N ILE A 93 -1.30 -22.38 -10.51
CA ILE A 93 -1.93 -21.63 -9.42
C ILE A 93 -3.41 -22.05 -9.28
N THR A 94 -3.68 -22.90 -8.29
CA THR A 94 -5.02 -23.44 -8.03
C THR A 94 -5.77 -22.75 -6.89
N ASP A 95 -5.05 -22.02 -6.03
CA ASP A 95 -5.62 -21.39 -4.84
C ASP A 95 -4.92 -20.08 -4.49
N ILE A 96 -5.57 -19.24 -3.69
CA ILE A 96 -5.02 -17.94 -3.25
C ILE A 96 -3.73 -18.13 -2.47
N THR A 97 -3.63 -19.20 -1.68
CA THR A 97 -2.40 -19.56 -0.95
C THR A 97 -1.24 -19.87 -1.89
N ALA A 98 -1.51 -20.62 -2.97
CA ALA A 98 -0.54 -20.92 -4.02
C ALA A 98 -0.14 -19.65 -4.81
N LEU A 99 -1.12 -18.80 -5.15
CA LEU A 99 -0.86 -17.49 -5.79
C LEU A 99 0.06 -16.63 -4.92
N ALA A 100 -0.25 -16.52 -3.62
CA ALA A 100 0.53 -15.75 -2.68
C ALA A 100 1.97 -16.29 -2.55
N ALA A 101 2.15 -17.61 -2.45
CA ALA A 101 3.47 -18.22 -2.37
C ALA A 101 4.29 -17.99 -3.65
N ALA A 102 3.67 -18.13 -4.82
CA ALA A 102 4.31 -17.94 -6.11
C ALA A 102 4.69 -16.46 -6.34
N LEU A 103 3.80 -15.52 -6.01
CA LEU A 103 4.09 -14.08 -6.06
C LEU A 103 5.23 -13.69 -5.10
N ARG A 104 5.26 -14.26 -3.89
CA ARG A 104 6.37 -14.04 -2.96
C ARG A 104 7.68 -14.56 -3.53
N ARG A 105 7.69 -15.75 -4.11
CA ARG A 105 8.91 -16.35 -4.69
C ARG A 105 9.46 -15.53 -5.86
N GLU A 106 8.59 -14.98 -6.70
CA GLU A 106 9.01 -14.21 -7.88
C GLU A 106 9.39 -12.76 -7.54
N PHE A 107 8.54 -12.07 -6.78
CA PHE A 107 8.64 -10.61 -6.61
C PHE A 107 9.22 -10.16 -5.27
N ILE A 108 9.39 -11.07 -4.30
CA ILE A 108 10.13 -10.76 -3.08
C ILE A 108 11.55 -11.31 -3.21
N PRO A 109 12.54 -10.43 -3.43
CA PRO A 109 13.93 -10.87 -3.48
C PRO A 109 14.36 -11.35 -2.08
N THR A 110 15.22 -12.36 -2.02
CA THR A 110 15.64 -13.01 -0.77
C THR A 110 16.37 -12.05 0.18
N ASP A 111 16.97 -11.01 -0.36
CA ASP A 111 17.67 -9.92 0.33
C ASP A 111 16.78 -8.69 0.56
N LEU A 112 15.45 -8.78 0.41
CA LEU A 112 14.52 -7.66 0.61
C LEU A 112 14.75 -6.93 1.93
N GLN A 113 15.02 -7.66 3.02
CA GLN A 113 15.25 -7.06 4.33
C GLN A 113 16.55 -6.25 4.37
N GLU A 114 17.60 -6.70 3.68
CA GLU A 114 18.87 -5.98 3.54
C GLU A 114 18.65 -4.72 2.70
N CYS A 115 18.01 -4.86 1.54
CA CYS A 115 17.63 -3.72 0.69
C CYS A 115 16.80 -2.65 1.41
N LEU A 116 15.84 -3.06 2.25
CA LEU A 116 15.02 -2.12 3.03
C LEU A 116 15.83 -1.43 4.13
N ARG A 117 16.73 -2.16 4.80
CA ARG A 117 17.64 -1.59 5.83
C ARG A 117 18.64 -0.63 5.20
N ASP A 118 19.18 -0.96 4.04
CA ASP A 118 20.06 -0.07 3.28
C ASP A 118 19.33 1.18 2.80
N SER A 119 18.09 1.03 2.31
CA SER A 119 17.23 2.16 1.93
C SER A 119 16.98 3.09 3.13
N LEU A 120 16.68 2.54 4.31
CA LEU A 120 16.54 3.32 5.54
C LEU A 120 17.84 4.00 5.96
N TYR A 121 18.97 3.32 5.81
CA TYR A 121 20.28 3.85 6.17
C TYR A 121 20.70 5.00 5.25
N GLN A 122 20.39 4.89 3.96
CA GLN A 122 20.67 5.88 2.94
C GLN A 122 19.69 7.05 2.99
N LEU A 123 18.44 6.85 3.44
CA LEU A 123 17.44 7.91 3.52
C LEU A 123 17.95 9.14 4.30
N LYS A 124 17.98 10.29 3.62
CA LYS A 124 18.29 11.61 4.21
C LYS A 124 17.16 12.59 3.98
N GLN A 125 16.84 13.38 5.01
CA GLN A 125 15.89 14.49 4.92
C GLN A 125 16.32 15.52 3.86
N ARG A 126 17.64 15.72 3.65
CA ARG A 126 18.17 16.67 2.66
C ARG A 126 17.86 16.30 1.20
N GLU A 127 17.56 15.04 0.94
CA GLU A 127 17.19 14.53 -0.40
C GLU A 127 15.67 14.57 -0.63
N CYS A 128 14.91 14.94 0.41
CA CYS A 128 13.46 15.14 0.35
C CYS A 128 13.15 16.64 0.22
N ARG A 129 11.95 16.98 -0.26
CA ARG A 129 11.52 18.38 -0.36
C ARG A 129 11.30 19.02 1.01
N ASP A 130 10.74 18.26 1.94
CA ASP A 130 10.44 18.67 3.31
C ASP A 130 10.53 17.49 4.30
N LEU A 131 10.36 17.76 5.59
CA LEU A 131 10.33 16.72 6.62
C LEU A 131 9.14 15.77 6.47
N ALA A 132 8.00 16.25 5.97
CA ALA A 132 6.80 15.42 5.80
C ALA A 132 7.01 14.32 4.74
N GLU A 133 7.66 14.64 3.62
CA GLU A 133 8.08 13.69 2.60
C GLU A 133 9.08 12.68 3.16
N TYR A 134 10.07 13.16 3.95
CA TYR A 134 11.02 12.28 4.64
C TYR A 134 10.33 11.31 5.59
N VAL A 135 9.43 11.80 6.45
CA VAL A 135 8.66 10.98 7.39
C VAL A 135 7.79 9.96 6.66
N THR A 136 7.19 10.35 5.53
CA THR A 136 6.38 9.45 4.69
C THR A 136 7.22 8.30 4.15
N LYS A 137 8.37 8.60 3.53
CA LYS A 137 9.31 7.57 3.02
C LYS A 137 9.84 6.68 4.14
N TYR A 138 10.21 7.28 5.27
CA TYR A 138 10.67 6.53 6.44
C TYR A 138 9.60 5.55 6.94
N ARG A 139 8.33 6.00 7.06
CA ARG A 139 7.19 5.14 7.44
C ARG A 139 6.95 4.01 6.44
N GLN A 140 7.08 4.29 5.15
CA GLN A 140 6.94 3.26 4.09
C GLN A 140 7.99 2.17 4.23
N PHE A 141 9.26 2.52 4.47
CA PHE A 141 10.30 1.51 4.64
C PHE A 141 10.18 0.77 5.97
N ILE A 142 10.01 1.48 7.09
CA ILE A 142 10.01 0.86 8.41
C ILE A 142 8.81 -0.07 8.64
N SER A 143 7.67 0.18 7.99
CA SER A 143 6.50 -0.71 8.06
C SER A 143 6.72 -2.07 7.37
N ARG A 144 7.75 -2.18 6.52
CA ARG A 144 8.08 -3.39 5.77
C ARG A 144 9.29 -4.15 6.33
N VAL A 145 10.05 -3.51 7.23
CA VAL A 145 11.18 -4.14 7.91
C VAL A 145 10.68 -5.01 9.06
N LYS A 146 11.17 -6.25 9.11
CA LYS A 146 10.89 -7.20 10.18
C LYS A 146 11.98 -7.15 11.25
N ASP A 147 11.59 -7.47 12.49
CA ASP A 147 12.49 -7.70 13.63
C ASP A 147 13.51 -6.57 13.88
N MET A 148 13.03 -5.32 13.91
CA MET A 148 13.86 -4.15 14.25
C MET A 148 13.46 -3.59 15.62
N GLY A 149 14.44 -3.40 16.50
CA GLY A 149 14.23 -2.82 17.83
C GLY A 149 13.89 -1.33 17.77
N GLU A 150 13.06 -0.83 18.69
CA GLU A 150 12.65 0.59 18.71
C GLU A 150 13.85 1.55 18.76
N LEU A 151 14.91 1.21 19.50
CA LEU A 151 16.14 2.01 19.56
C LEU A 151 16.82 2.12 18.20
N ASP A 152 16.87 1.04 17.42
CA ASP A 152 17.46 1.04 16.08
C ASP A 152 16.61 1.88 15.13
N LYS A 153 15.28 1.77 15.22
CA LYS A 153 14.37 2.61 14.44
C LYS A 153 14.60 4.08 14.72
N ILE A 154 14.64 4.48 15.98
CA ILE A 154 14.90 5.87 16.40
C ILE A 154 16.29 6.32 15.94
N THR A 155 17.30 5.45 16.03
CA THR A 155 18.66 5.74 15.60
C THR A 155 18.72 5.98 14.09
N LEU A 156 18.09 5.13 13.29
CA LEU A 156 18.00 5.30 11.83
C LEU A 156 17.22 6.57 11.46
N PHE A 157 16.10 6.83 12.15
CA PHE A 157 15.29 8.03 11.95
C PHE A 157 16.11 9.31 12.23
N THR A 158 16.76 9.38 13.40
CA THR A 158 17.55 10.56 13.81
C THR A 158 18.79 10.75 12.94
N ARG A 159 19.40 9.66 12.45
CA ARG A 159 20.54 9.70 11.53
C ARG A 159 20.19 10.35 10.19
N GLY A 160 18.97 10.17 9.70
CA GLY A 160 18.53 10.76 8.43
C GLY A 160 18.10 12.23 8.52
N LEU A 161 17.83 12.75 9.72
CA LEU A 161 17.43 14.14 9.95
C LEU A 161 18.58 15.14 9.72
N VAL A 162 18.22 16.39 9.39
CA VAL A 162 19.17 17.51 9.37
C VAL A 162 19.67 17.85 10.77
N SER A 163 20.88 18.40 10.89
CA SER A 163 21.57 18.59 12.18
C SER A 163 20.75 19.36 13.23
N GLN A 164 19.98 20.38 12.81
CA GLN A 164 19.14 21.18 13.71
C GLN A 164 18.01 20.35 14.32
N THR A 165 17.18 19.72 13.48
CA THR A 165 16.08 18.85 13.92
C THR A 165 16.60 17.63 14.68
N ARG A 166 17.72 17.05 14.24
CA ARG A 166 18.37 15.92 14.91
C ARG A 166 18.76 16.27 16.35
N ALA A 167 19.33 17.45 16.58
CA ALA A 167 19.75 17.87 17.92
C ALA A 167 18.57 17.91 18.89
N GLU A 168 17.43 18.47 18.47
CA GLU A 168 16.22 18.52 19.29
C GLU A 168 15.68 17.11 19.59
N VAL A 169 15.57 16.24 18.59
CA VAL A 169 15.04 14.87 18.78
C VAL A 169 15.93 14.05 19.72
N VAL A 170 17.25 14.19 19.61
CA VAL A 170 18.22 13.53 20.51
C VAL A 170 18.13 14.09 21.92
N TYR A 171 18.02 15.42 22.06
CA TYR A 171 17.89 16.09 23.36
C TYR A 171 16.65 15.61 24.14
N ARG A 172 15.52 15.44 23.43
CA ARG A 172 14.25 14.97 24.02
C ARG A 172 14.25 13.50 24.44
N ARG A 173 15.29 12.72 24.10
CA ARG A 173 15.45 11.29 24.47
C ARG A 173 14.17 10.47 24.27
N CYS A 174 13.61 10.54 23.06
CA CYS A 174 12.38 9.83 22.71
C CYS A 174 12.55 8.32 22.89
N SER A 175 11.53 7.65 23.44
CA SER A 175 11.54 6.19 23.65
C SER A 175 10.83 5.42 22.53
N THR A 176 10.11 6.14 21.65
CA THR A 176 9.41 5.55 20.50
C THR A 176 9.64 6.37 19.24
N VAL A 177 9.53 5.70 18.09
CA VAL A 177 9.59 6.36 16.77
C VAL A 177 8.49 7.43 16.63
N HIS A 178 7.29 7.16 17.16
CA HIS A 178 6.18 8.10 17.09
C HIS A 178 6.50 9.42 17.81
N GLN A 179 7.05 9.35 19.03
CA GLN A 179 7.50 10.54 19.76
C GLN A 179 8.60 11.29 19.00
N ALA A 180 9.59 10.57 18.46
CA ALA A 180 10.67 11.18 17.69
C ALA A 180 10.15 11.94 16.46
N ILE A 181 9.17 11.38 15.75
CA ILE A 181 8.51 12.03 14.61
C ILE A 181 7.75 13.28 15.07
N ASN A 182 6.96 13.20 16.14
CA ASN A 182 6.19 14.36 16.62
C ASN A 182 7.11 15.51 17.02
N VAL A 183 8.18 15.22 17.77
CA VAL A 183 9.19 16.23 18.16
C VAL A 183 9.82 16.87 16.93
N ALA A 184 10.19 16.07 15.92
CA ALA A 184 10.76 16.60 14.69
C ALA A 184 9.79 17.55 13.95
N MET A 185 8.52 17.16 13.85
CA MET A 185 7.47 17.96 13.20
C MET A 185 7.14 19.24 13.97
N GLU A 186 7.06 19.17 15.29
CA GLU A 186 6.85 20.34 16.16
C GLU A 186 8.00 21.33 16.04
N TYR A 187 9.24 20.82 16.03
CA TYR A 187 10.42 21.65 15.86
C TYR A 187 10.43 22.38 14.52
N GLU A 188 10.10 21.70 13.42
CA GLU A 188 10.04 22.33 12.08
C GLU A 188 8.91 23.38 11.99
N ARG A 189 7.76 23.15 12.63
CA ARG A 189 6.68 24.16 12.70
C ARG A 189 7.12 25.40 13.48
N ALA A 190 7.83 25.22 14.59
CA ALA A 190 8.34 26.31 15.40
C ALA A 190 9.53 27.04 14.75
N HIS A 191 10.30 26.33 13.91
CA HIS A 191 11.48 26.82 13.22
C HIS A 191 11.43 26.43 11.74
N PRO A 192 10.63 27.15 10.91
CA PRO A 192 10.54 26.86 9.49
C PRO A 192 11.92 26.97 8.87
N ILE A 193 12.53 25.81 8.58
CA ILE A 193 13.87 25.74 8.04
C ILE A 193 13.82 26.34 6.64
N GLN A 194 14.53 27.43 6.40
CA GLN A 194 14.77 27.97 5.06
C GLN A 194 15.66 27.00 4.27
N LEU A 195 15.15 25.82 3.89
CA LEU A 195 15.86 24.84 3.07
C LEU A 195 16.13 25.36 1.64
N HIS A 196 15.67 26.57 1.27
CA HIS A 196 15.80 27.17 -0.06
C HIS A 196 16.35 28.62 -0.03
N ARG A 197 17.56 28.85 0.50
CA ARG A 197 18.27 30.14 0.26
C ARG A 197 19.76 30.02 -0.03
N SER A 198 20.21 28.93 -0.65
CA SER A 198 21.58 28.82 -1.18
C SER A 198 21.63 28.10 -2.52
N ARG A 199 20.91 28.64 -3.50
CA ARG A 199 21.26 28.48 -4.92
C ARG A 199 21.11 29.84 -5.60
N GLY A 200 22.23 30.49 -5.90
CA GLY A 200 22.28 31.62 -6.83
C GLY A 200 22.55 32.99 -6.21
N THR A 201 23.77 33.23 -5.74
CA THR A 201 24.38 34.56 -5.89
C THR A 201 25.88 34.39 -6.09
N SER A 202 26.25 33.78 -7.21
CA SER A 202 27.62 33.87 -7.72
C SER A 202 27.90 35.31 -8.09
N ARG A 203 28.76 35.94 -7.28
CA ARG A 203 29.78 36.93 -7.65
C ARG A 203 29.62 37.56 -9.04
N SER A 204 29.04 38.76 -9.09
CA SER A 204 29.31 39.75 -10.12
C SER A 204 29.51 41.10 -9.44
N ALA A 205 30.77 41.39 -9.10
CA ALA A 205 31.27 42.73 -8.83
C ALA A 205 32.76 42.60 -8.52
N PHE A 206 33.62 42.77 -9.53
CA PHE A 206 34.94 43.40 -9.43
C PHE A 206 35.62 43.30 -10.80
N GLN A 207 35.13 44.07 -11.76
CA GLN A 207 35.94 44.48 -12.91
C GLN A 207 36.45 45.88 -12.56
N ARG A 208 37.61 45.91 -11.88
CA ARG A 208 38.37 47.16 -11.71
C ARG A 208 38.90 47.54 -13.08
N THR A 209 38.45 48.71 -13.51
CA THR A 209 39.04 49.57 -14.53
C THR A 209 40.56 49.61 -14.39
N ASN A 210 41.28 49.39 -15.49
CA ASN A 210 42.63 49.91 -15.67
C ASN A 210 42.70 50.55 -17.06
N ASN A 211 42.53 51.87 -17.08
CA ASN A 211 43.21 52.74 -18.04
C ASN A 211 44.69 52.77 -17.63
N HIS A 212 45.60 52.61 -18.60
CA HIS A 212 46.76 53.47 -18.89
C HIS A 212 47.33 53.01 -20.23
#